data_AF-A0A846R685-F1
#
_entry.id   AF-A0A846R685-F1
#
_cell.length_a   1.000
_cell.length_b   1.000
_cell.length_c   1.000
_cell.angle_alpha   90.00
_cell.angle_beta   90.00
_cell.angle_gamma   90.00
#
_symmetry.space_group_name_H-M   'P 1'
#
loop_
_entity.id
_entity.type
_entity.pdbx_description
1 polymer ?
#
loop_
_entity_poly.entity_id
_entity_poly.type
_entity_poly.pdbx_seq_one_letter_code
_entity_poly.pdbx_strand_id
1 'polypeptide(L)'
;MTDKTSNILYYSGLILLAIGAFGLTFAAFFAIIGLPVFVIGVIMVFFSLKKTWKQRLIPIGIFIIGIIAFWPIWRGINTVGPEVFLIPENYRGRVNIIYKKDCGIELEKTEEGLVYKIPNDGILILDNEQKYGFIDHKYYLVDQNGKRTELPKMDVRDFNEEWTLEKNPNEPPRDKLGVFHWGRTGSMGKMIDENGEVSNEDDLYTFNEFYVSTYSDLTERFNFKYERKFDSIRDNKIEKCKINTVPNNGYK
;
A
#
# COMPACT_ATOMS: atom_id res chain seq x y z
N MET A 1 -43.91 26.16 17.08
CA MET A 1 -42.46 26.40 17.19
C MET A 1 -42.17 27.88 17.01
N THR A 2 -41.37 28.49 17.89
CA THR A 2 -40.96 29.90 17.75
C THR A 2 -39.80 30.03 16.76
N ASP A 3 -39.58 31.23 16.21
CA ASP A 3 -38.45 31.48 15.29
C ASP A 3 -37.10 31.24 15.96
N LYS A 4 -36.98 31.57 17.27
CA LYS A 4 -35.79 31.29 18.08
C LYS A 4 -35.50 29.79 18.15
N THR A 5 -36.52 28.97 18.46
CA THR A 5 -36.35 27.51 18.51
C THR A 5 -36.00 26.93 17.14
N SER A 6 -36.61 27.43 16.05
CA SER A 6 -36.32 26.97 14.69
C SER A 6 -34.90 27.29 14.26
N ASN A 7 -34.39 28.48 14.62
CA ASN A 7 -33.01 28.87 14.36
C ASN A 7 -32.02 27.97 15.12
N ILE A 8 -32.27 27.69 16.41
CA ILE A 8 -31.43 26.79 17.20
C ILE A 8 -31.36 25.40 16.57
N LEU A 9 -32.52 24.79 16.24
CA LEU A 9 -32.52 23.47 15.57
C LEU A 9 -31.75 23.48 14.24
N TYR A 10 -31.90 24.55 13.46
CA TYR A 10 -31.23 24.67 12.18
C TYR A 10 -29.70 24.71 12.32
N TYR A 11 -29.16 25.62 13.15
CA TYR A 11 -27.71 25.77 13.31
C TYR A 11 -27.08 24.58 14.03
N SER A 12 -27.72 24.05 15.08
CA SER A 12 -27.26 22.82 15.73
C SER A 12 -27.28 21.63 14.77
N GLY A 13 -28.34 21.52 13.94
CA GLY A 13 -28.42 20.50 12.90
C GLY A 13 -27.29 20.60 11.89
N LEU A 14 -26.95 21.81 11.42
CA LEU A 14 -25.80 22.03 10.51
C LEU A 14 -24.46 21.63 11.14
N ILE A 15 -24.26 21.90 12.43
CA ILE A 15 -23.05 21.48 13.15
C ILE A 15 -22.97 19.95 13.21
N LEU A 16 -24.07 19.28 13.54
CA LEU A 16 -24.12 17.82 13.57
C LEU A 16 -23.93 17.20 12.17
N LEU A 17 -24.46 17.84 11.11
CA LEU A 17 -24.17 17.42 9.73
C LEU A 17 -22.68 17.51 9.42
N ALA A 18 -22.00 18.59 9.82
CA ALA A 18 -20.57 18.74 9.60
C ALA A 18 -19.75 17.69 10.36
N ILE A 19 -20.04 17.47 11.64
CA ILE A 19 -19.36 16.46 12.47
C ILE A 19 -19.61 15.05 11.93
N GLY A 20 -20.87 14.74 11.59
CA GLY A 20 -21.25 13.45 11.04
C GLY A 20 -20.59 13.19 9.67
N ALA A 21 -20.56 14.20 8.79
CA ALA A 21 -19.90 14.09 7.49
C ALA A 21 -18.40 13.84 7.63
N PHE A 22 -17.73 14.53 8.57
CA PHE A 22 -16.31 14.28 8.87
C PHE A 22 -16.07 12.85 9.36
N GLY A 23 -16.93 12.35 10.26
CA GLY A 23 -16.86 10.95 10.73
C GLY A 23 -17.08 9.92 9.62
N LEU A 24 -17.86 10.26 8.59
CA LEU A 24 -18.13 9.39 7.44
C LEU A 24 -17.03 9.39 6.38
N THR A 25 -16.15 10.40 6.35
CA THR A 25 -15.09 10.53 5.32
C THR A 25 -13.71 10.08 5.82
N PHE A 26 -13.34 10.34 7.08
CA PHE A 26 -11.95 10.13 7.52
C PHE A 26 -11.59 8.71 7.99
N ALA A 27 -12.55 7.90 8.46
CA ALA A 27 -12.27 6.51 8.80
C ALA A 27 -13.52 5.63 8.79
N ALA A 28 -13.41 4.42 8.22
CA ALA A 28 -14.48 3.43 8.25
C ALA A 28 -14.93 3.09 9.69
N PHE A 29 -14.02 3.11 10.66
CA PHE A 29 -14.33 2.92 12.08
C PHE A 29 -15.23 4.03 12.64
N PHE A 30 -15.01 5.29 12.23
CA PHE A 30 -15.83 6.40 12.69
C PHE A 30 -17.21 6.42 12.04
N ALA A 31 -17.46 5.65 10.99
CA ALA A 31 -18.78 5.58 10.35
C ALA A 31 -19.88 5.12 11.32
N ILE A 32 -19.54 4.27 12.30
CA ILE A 32 -20.48 3.78 13.32
C ILE A 32 -21.02 4.93 14.19
N ILE A 33 -20.20 5.94 14.46
CA ILE A 33 -20.58 7.13 15.25
C ILE A 33 -21.05 8.27 14.35
N GLY A 34 -20.37 8.46 13.22
CA GLY A 34 -20.61 9.52 12.25
C GLY A 34 -21.99 9.39 11.59
N LEU A 35 -22.43 8.17 11.25
CA LEU A 35 -23.74 7.97 10.61
C LEU A 35 -24.90 8.38 11.53
N PRO A 36 -25.01 7.91 12.79
CA PRO A 36 -26.04 8.40 13.71
C PRO A 36 -26.02 9.91 13.92
N VAL A 37 -24.84 10.51 14.13
CA VAL A 37 -24.69 11.96 14.32
C VAL A 37 -25.18 12.72 13.08
N PHE A 38 -24.84 12.24 11.89
CA PHE A 38 -25.29 12.82 10.63
C PHE A 38 -26.81 12.74 10.48
N VAL A 39 -27.42 11.57 10.78
CA VAL A 39 -28.88 11.37 10.72
C VAL A 39 -29.61 12.29 11.70
N ILE A 40 -29.10 12.45 12.92
CA ILE A 40 -29.66 13.41 13.90
C ILE A 40 -29.58 14.84 13.35
N GLY A 41 -28.46 15.21 12.73
CA GLY A 41 -28.30 16.49 12.04
C GLY A 41 -29.35 16.71 10.95
N VAL A 42 -29.57 15.71 10.08
CA VAL A 42 -30.61 15.74 9.02
C VAL A 42 -31.99 15.97 9.64
N ILE A 43 -32.34 15.21 10.68
CA ILE A 43 -33.61 15.33 11.39
C ILE A 43 -33.78 16.75 11.93
N MET A 44 -32.78 17.29 12.64
CA MET A 44 -32.86 18.64 13.22
C MET A 44 -33.02 19.74 12.17
N VAL A 45 -32.29 19.66 11.04
CA VAL A 45 -32.45 20.61 9.93
C VAL A 45 -33.83 20.49 9.30
N PHE A 46 -34.32 19.26 9.09
CA PHE A 46 -35.61 19.02 8.46
C PHE A 46 -36.80 19.53 9.31
N PHE A 47 -36.73 19.34 10.63
CA PHE A 47 -37.72 19.82 11.61
C PHE A 47 -37.65 21.33 11.90
N SER A 48 -36.73 22.08 11.28
CA SER A 48 -36.71 23.55 11.35
C SER A 48 -37.79 24.17 10.45
N LEU A 49 -39.06 24.02 10.84
CA LEU A 49 -40.24 24.31 10.00
C LEU A 49 -40.40 25.79 9.62
N LYS A 50 -39.78 26.73 10.33
CA LYS A 50 -39.80 28.16 9.97
C LYS A 50 -38.81 28.51 8.86
N LYS A 51 -37.89 27.61 8.50
CA LYS A 51 -36.98 27.77 7.38
C LYS A 51 -37.65 27.36 6.07
N THR A 52 -37.27 28.01 4.98
CA THR A 52 -37.75 27.61 3.65
C THR A 52 -37.26 26.20 3.32
N TRP A 53 -37.98 25.50 2.45
CA TRP A 53 -37.57 24.16 2.01
C TRP A 53 -36.17 24.17 1.36
N LYS A 54 -35.83 25.25 0.63
CA LYS A 54 -34.49 25.46 0.04
C LYS A 54 -33.41 25.54 1.11
N GLN A 55 -33.64 26.32 2.18
CA GLN A 55 -32.70 26.43 3.30
C GLN A 55 -32.48 25.09 4.00
N ARG A 56 -33.43 24.16 3.95
CA ARG A 56 -33.30 22.83 4.56
C ARG A 56 -32.60 21.83 3.64
N LEU A 57 -33.01 21.75 2.37
CA LEU A 57 -32.52 20.71 1.46
C LEU A 57 -31.15 21.01 0.86
N ILE A 58 -30.84 22.28 0.55
CA ILE A 58 -29.54 22.65 -0.04
C ILE A 58 -28.36 22.22 0.86
N PRO A 59 -28.29 22.57 2.15
CA PRO A 59 -27.15 22.17 2.98
C PRO A 59 -27.05 20.66 3.13
N ILE A 60 -28.18 19.94 3.29
CA ILE A 60 -28.19 18.47 3.34
C ILE A 60 -27.60 17.89 2.05
N GLY A 61 -28.05 18.39 0.90
CA GLY A 61 -27.54 17.97 -0.41
C GLY A 61 -26.04 18.24 -0.57
N ILE A 62 -25.55 19.42 -0.13
CA ILE A 62 -24.12 19.76 -0.17
C ILE A 62 -23.29 18.76 0.65
N PHE A 63 -23.72 18.42 1.88
CA PHE A 63 -23.00 17.45 2.70
C PHE A 63 -23.00 16.05 2.08
N ILE A 64 -24.14 15.59 1.56
CA ILE A 64 -24.23 14.28 0.89
C ILE A 64 -23.31 14.23 -0.34
N ILE A 65 -23.35 15.26 -1.18
CA ILE A 65 -22.47 15.37 -2.36
C ILE A 65 -21.01 15.39 -1.91
N GLY A 66 -20.67 16.13 -0.86
CA GLY A 66 -19.32 16.18 -0.29
C GLY A 66 -18.81 14.82 0.17
N ILE A 67 -19.64 14.05 0.90
CA ILE A 67 -19.30 12.69 1.36
C ILE A 67 -19.07 11.75 0.16
N ILE A 68 -19.97 11.78 -0.83
CA ILE A 68 -19.88 10.92 -2.02
C ILE A 68 -18.66 11.29 -2.88
N ALA A 69 -18.41 12.58 -3.07
CA ALA A 69 -17.30 13.07 -3.88
C ALA A 69 -15.93 12.90 -3.19
N PHE A 70 -15.89 12.88 -1.85
CA PHE A 70 -14.64 12.73 -1.10
C PHE A 70 -13.88 11.47 -1.47
N TRP A 71 -14.53 10.29 -1.48
CA TRP A 71 -13.86 9.01 -1.74
C TRP A 71 -13.17 8.90 -3.12
N PRO A 72 -13.82 9.22 -4.26
CA PRO A 72 -13.15 9.21 -5.55
C PRO A 72 -12.06 10.28 -5.67
N ILE A 73 -12.26 11.48 -5.10
CA ILE A 73 -11.24 12.54 -5.10
C ILE A 73 -10.03 12.10 -4.27
N TRP A 74 -10.26 11.61 -3.06
CA TRP A 74 -9.23 11.10 -2.16
C TRP A 74 -8.44 9.97 -2.81
N ARG A 75 -9.14 9.00 -3.44
CA ARG A 75 -8.48 7.91 -4.16
C ARG A 75 -7.64 8.45 -5.31
N GLY A 76 -8.17 9.37 -6.11
CA GLY A 76 -7.46 9.99 -7.23
C GLY A 76 -6.17 10.69 -6.80
N ILE A 77 -6.21 11.47 -5.71
CA ILE A 77 -5.05 12.17 -5.15
C ILE A 77 -4.00 11.18 -4.62
N ASN A 78 -4.44 10.08 -3.99
CA ASN A 78 -3.54 9.08 -3.39
C ASN A 78 -3.14 7.95 -4.34
N THR A 79 -3.46 8.03 -5.64
CA THR A 79 -3.05 7.02 -6.62
C THR A 79 -1.67 7.36 -7.18
N VAL A 80 -0.72 6.43 -7.07
CA VAL A 80 0.66 6.62 -7.54
C VAL A 80 0.80 6.29 -9.03
N GLY A 81 -0.01 5.33 -9.51
CA GLY A 81 0.00 4.84 -10.87
C GLY A 81 0.32 3.33 -10.94
N PRO A 82 0.42 2.77 -12.16
CA PRO A 82 0.74 1.36 -12.35
C PRO A 82 2.23 1.08 -12.13
N GLU A 83 2.51 -0.07 -11.51
CA GLU A 83 3.85 -0.64 -11.36
C GLU A 83 3.89 -2.04 -11.99
N VAL A 84 4.86 -2.25 -12.88
CA VAL A 84 5.01 -3.46 -13.67
C VAL A 84 6.31 -4.16 -13.27
N PHE A 85 6.21 -5.37 -12.73
CA PHE A 85 7.34 -6.18 -12.34
C PHE A 85 7.63 -7.23 -13.40
N LEU A 86 8.79 -7.14 -14.04
CA LEU A 86 9.28 -8.07 -15.04
C LEU A 86 10.26 -9.04 -14.37
N ILE A 87 9.80 -10.26 -14.16
CA ILE A 87 10.50 -11.32 -13.44
C ILE A 87 11.07 -12.33 -14.46
N PRO A 88 12.31 -12.82 -14.32
CA PRO A 88 12.83 -13.85 -15.20
C PRO A 88 11.97 -15.12 -15.15
N GLU A 89 11.66 -15.72 -16.32
CA GLU A 89 10.73 -16.86 -16.45
C GLU A 89 11.00 -18.02 -15.47
N ASN A 90 12.26 -18.31 -15.21
CA ASN A 90 12.71 -19.42 -14.36
C ASN A 90 12.94 -19.01 -12.88
N TYR A 91 12.70 -17.75 -12.52
CA TYR A 91 12.93 -17.28 -11.16
C TYR A 91 11.86 -17.80 -10.19
N ARG A 92 12.28 -18.40 -9.08
CA ARG A 92 11.40 -18.83 -7.98
C ARG A 92 12.04 -18.44 -6.66
N GLY A 93 11.31 -17.72 -5.81
CA GLY A 93 11.84 -17.20 -4.56
C GLY A 93 11.39 -15.79 -4.21
N ARG A 94 12.05 -15.24 -3.19
CA ARG A 94 11.85 -13.90 -2.67
C ARG A 94 12.41 -12.85 -3.63
N VAL A 95 11.57 -11.92 -4.07
CA VAL A 95 12.01 -10.70 -4.73
C VAL A 95 12.10 -9.59 -3.71
N ASN A 96 13.21 -8.84 -3.72
CA ASN A 96 13.43 -7.69 -2.85
C ASN A 96 13.88 -6.48 -3.67
N ILE A 97 13.07 -5.42 -3.62
CA ILE A 97 13.32 -4.16 -4.30
C ILE A 97 13.70 -3.15 -3.23
N ILE A 98 14.90 -2.62 -3.31
CA ILE A 98 15.54 -1.79 -2.30
C ILE A 98 15.62 -0.38 -2.85
N TYR A 99 15.10 0.57 -2.09
CA TYR A 99 15.14 1.99 -2.38
C TYR A 99 16.16 2.63 -1.45
N LYS A 100 17.32 2.96 -2.01
CA LYS A 100 18.45 3.49 -1.27
C LYS A 100 19.10 4.62 -2.06
N LYS A 101 19.04 5.82 -1.51
CA LYS A 101 19.62 7.01 -2.12
C LYS A 101 21.12 6.84 -2.40
N ASP A 102 21.56 7.42 -3.51
CA ASP A 102 22.92 7.38 -4.05
C ASP A 102 23.39 5.95 -4.32
N CYS A 103 22.47 5.01 -4.55
CA CYS A 103 22.80 3.60 -4.74
C CYS A 103 21.78 2.90 -5.66
N GLY A 104 22.28 2.20 -6.68
CA GLY A 104 21.44 1.44 -7.61
C GLY A 104 21.16 2.19 -8.90
N ILE A 105 20.09 1.79 -9.60
CA ILE A 105 19.69 2.40 -10.87
C ILE A 105 18.55 3.39 -10.64
N GLU A 106 18.52 4.47 -11.43
CA GLU A 106 17.37 5.34 -11.48
C GLU A 106 16.29 4.74 -12.38
N LEU A 107 15.08 4.59 -11.83
CA LEU A 107 13.91 4.09 -12.51
C LEU A 107 13.10 5.25 -13.07
N GLU A 108 13.02 5.34 -14.39
CA GLU A 108 12.20 6.33 -15.08
C GLU A 108 10.75 5.84 -15.27
N LYS A 109 9.81 6.79 -15.28
CA LYS A 109 8.40 6.50 -15.57
C LYS A 109 8.20 6.38 -17.08
N THR A 110 7.66 5.24 -17.52
CA THR A 110 7.29 4.96 -18.91
C THR A 110 5.79 5.22 -19.14
N GLU A 111 5.34 5.06 -20.39
CA GLU A 111 3.90 5.09 -20.72
C GLU A 111 3.09 4.02 -19.97
N GLU A 112 3.70 2.85 -19.70
CA GLU A 112 3.07 1.75 -18.94
C GLU A 112 3.19 1.91 -17.42
N GLY A 113 3.86 2.95 -16.93
CA GLY A 113 4.14 3.19 -15.51
C GLY A 113 5.60 2.96 -15.14
N LEU A 114 5.86 2.59 -13.89
CA LEU A 114 7.19 2.22 -13.42
C LEU A 114 7.44 0.74 -13.73
N VAL A 115 8.56 0.44 -14.40
CA VAL A 115 8.84 -0.92 -14.93
C VAL A 115 10.07 -1.53 -14.26
N TYR A 116 9.85 -2.37 -13.27
CA TYR A 116 10.88 -3.02 -12.47
C TYR A 116 11.40 -4.26 -13.17
N LYS A 117 12.63 -4.21 -13.69
CA LYS A 117 13.31 -5.39 -14.25
C LYS A 117 14.03 -6.14 -13.14
N ILE A 118 13.43 -7.24 -12.68
CA ILE A 118 13.96 -8.03 -11.56
C ILE A 118 15.16 -8.86 -12.05
N PRO A 119 16.33 -8.76 -11.40
CA PRO A 119 17.48 -9.57 -11.78
C PRO A 119 17.30 -11.05 -11.38
N ASN A 120 18.16 -11.93 -11.91
CA ASN A 120 18.11 -13.38 -11.64
C ASN A 120 18.36 -13.76 -10.17
N ASP A 121 18.96 -12.86 -9.38
CA ASP A 121 19.13 -13.03 -7.94
C ASP A 121 17.90 -12.58 -7.12
N GLY A 122 16.91 -11.95 -7.78
CA GLY A 122 15.70 -11.43 -7.14
C GLY A 122 15.89 -10.10 -6.42
N ILE A 123 17.07 -9.49 -6.46
CA ILE A 123 17.37 -8.28 -5.68
C ILE A 123 17.59 -7.10 -6.63
N LEU A 124 16.69 -6.13 -6.62
CA LEU A 124 16.80 -4.90 -7.40
C LEU A 124 17.11 -3.73 -6.46
N ILE A 125 18.11 -2.92 -6.77
CA ILE A 125 18.46 -1.73 -5.99
C ILE A 125 18.21 -0.50 -6.85
N LEU A 126 17.46 0.45 -6.30
CA LEU A 126 17.01 1.68 -6.94
C LEU A 126 17.45 2.90 -6.12
N ASP A 127 17.85 3.95 -6.83
CA ASP A 127 18.16 5.26 -6.24
C ASP A 127 16.88 6.10 -5.99
N ASN A 128 15.75 5.69 -6.56
CA ASN A 128 14.49 6.36 -6.35
C ASN A 128 14.01 6.27 -4.89
N GLU A 129 13.21 7.23 -4.48
CA GLU A 129 12.40 7.11 -3.26
C GLU A 129 11.24 6.14 -3.46
N GLN A 130 10.95 5.34 -2.42
CA GLN A 130 9.77 4.48 -2.41
C GLN A 130 8.49 5.34 -2.37
N LYS A 131 7.57 5.09 -3.29
CA LYS A 131 6.27 5.75 -3.32
C LYS A 131 5.22 4.90 -2.62
N TYR A 132 4.30 5.56 -1.92
CA TYR A 132 3.20 4.93 -1.18
C TYR A 132 1.86 5.47 -1.67
N GLY A 133 0.83 4.63 -1.66
CA GLY A 133 -0.53 5.00 -2.04
C GLY A 133 -1.29 3.84 -2.65
N PHE A 134 -2.31 4.16 -3.45
CA PHE A 134 -2.98 3.16 -4.28
C PHE A 134 -2.13 2.88 -5.52
N ILE A 135 -1.58 1.67 -5.59
CA ILE A 135 -0.69 1.22 -6.67
C ILE A 135 -1.32 0.01 -7.36
N ASP A 136 -1.37 0.04 -8.69
CA ASP A 136 -1.80 -1.11 -9.48
C ASP A 136 -0.58 -1.97 -9.86
N HIS A 137 -0.28 -2.97 -9.03
CA HIS A 137 0.81 -3.92 -9.29
C HIS A 137 0.41 -4.97 -10.32
N LYS A 138 1.23 -5.09 -11.36
CA LYS A 138 1.18 -6.16 -12.36
C LYS A 138 2.49 -6.92 -12.40
N TYR A 139 2.40 -8.25 -12.39
CA TYR A 139 3.56 -9.12 -12.33
C TYR A 139 3.62 -9.98 -13.58
N TYR A 140 4.77 -10.03 -14.24
CA TYR A 140 4.98 -10.82 -15.45
C TYR A 140 6.23 -11.66 -15.32
N LEU A 141 6.15 -12.91 -15.76
CA LEU A 141 7.30 -13.68 -16.19
C LEU A 141 7.73 -13.23 -17.58
N VAL A 142 9.03 -13.07 -17.79
CA VAL A 142 9.60 -12.67 -19.08
C VAL A 142 10.56 -13.74 -19.57
N ASP A 143 10.28 -14.26 -20.77
CA ASP A 143 11.16 -15.23 -21.44
C ASP A 143 12.39 -14.54 -22.08
N GLN A 144 13.30 -15.34 -22.64
CA GLN A 144 14.50 -14.83 -23.31
C GLN A 144 14.20 -13.97 -24.55
N ASN A 145 13.02 -14.11 -25.14
CA ASN A 145 12.55 -13.36 -26.30
C ASN A 145 11.77 -12.09 -25.92
N GLY A 146 11.60 -11.83 -24.62
CA GLY A 146 10.84 -10.69 -24.11
C GLY A 146 9.32 -10.90 -24.03
N LYS A 147 8.81 -12.11 -24.26
CA LYS A 147 7.39 -12.44 -24.11
C LYS A 147 7.01 -12.40 -22.64
N ARG A 148 5.92 -11.68 -22.34
CA ARG A 148 5.39 -11.49 -20.99
C ARG A 148 4.25 -12.49 -20.73
N THR A 149 4.30 -13.17 -19.59
CA THR A 149 3.23 -14.04 -19.07
C THR A 149 2.79 -13.53 -17.70
N GLU A 150 1.54 -13.08 -17.59
CA GLU A 150 1.03 -12.48 -16.36
C GLU A 150 0.92 -13.51 -15.23
N LEU A 151 1.37 -13.13 -14.03
CA LEU A 151 1.23 -13.91 -12.82
C LEU A 151 0.07 -13.37 -11.97
N PRO A 152 -0.81 -14.25 -11.47
CA PRO A 152 -1.85 -13.84 -10.55
C PRO A 152 -1.26 -13.48 -9.18
N LYS A 153 -1.89 -12.50 -8.52
CA LYS A 153 -1.70 -12.21 -7.10
C LYS A 153 -2.41 -13.31 -6.30
N MET A 154 -1.67 -13.95 -5.40
CA MET A 154 -2.18 -15.01 -4.51
C MET A 154 -2.22 -14.49 -3.08
N ASP A 155 -3.30 -14.78 -2.36
CA ASP A 155 -3.40 -14.53 -0.93
C ASP A 155 -3.23 -15.85 -0.16
N VAL A 156 -2.31 -15.88 0.80
CA VAL A 156 -2.10 -17.08 1.64
C VAL A 156 -3.36 -17.46 2.43
N ARG A 157 -4.26 -16.50 2.68
CA ARG A 157 -5.51 -16.71 3.39
C ARG A 157 -6.56 -17.45 2.56
N ASP A 158 -6.38 -17.54 1.24
CA ASP A 158 -7.29 -18.28 0.36
C ASP A 158 -7.07 -19.80 0.42
N PHE A 159 -5.98 -20.25 1.06
CA PHE A 159 -5.61 -21.66 1.20
C PHE A 159 -6.08 -22.23 2.54
N ASN A 160 -6.61 -23.44 2.49
CA ASN A 160 -7.22 -24.08 3.65
C ASN A 160 -6.17 -24.85 4.46
N GLU A 161 -5.67 -24.24 5.53
CA GLU A 161 -4.83 -24.93 6.51
C GLU A 161 -5.63 -25.80 7.47
N GLU A 162 -4.97 -26.74 8.14
CA GLU A 162 -5.62 -27.63 9.12
C GLU A 162 -6.40 -26.81 10.17
N TRP A 163 -5.83 -25.69 10.60
CA TRP A 163 -6.40 -24.76 11.58
C TRP A 163 -7.37 -23.70 10.99
N THR A 164 -7.64 -23.70 9.68
CA THR A 164 -8.61 -22.78 9.08
C THR A 164 -10.03 -23.18 9.50
N LEU A 165 -10.69 -22.32 10.29
CA LEU A 165 -12.05 -22.54 10.81
C LEU A 165 -13.11 -22.55 9.70
N GLU A 166 -13.13 -21.52 8.86
CA GLU A 166 -14.05 -21.39 7.72
C GLU A 166 -13.29 -21.71 6.43
N LYS A 167 -13.56 -22.89 5.86
CA LYS A 167 -12.87 -23.34 4.66
C LYS A 167 -13.33 -22.56 3.43
N ASN A 168 -12.38 -22.07 2.65
CA ASN A 168 -12.64 -21.47 1.34
C ASN A 168 -13.05 -22.59 0.35
N PRO A 169 -14.29 -22.57 -0.18
CA PRO A 169 -14.74 -23.58 -1.16
C PRO A 169 -14.06 -23.42 -2.53
N ASN A 170 -13.45 -22.26 -2.81
CA ASN A 170 -12.79 -21.92 -4.06
C ASN A 170 -11.26 -21.78 -3.86
N GLU A 171 -10.67 -22.65 -3.04
CA GLU A 171 -9.22 -22.67 -2.82
C GLU A 171 -8.47 -22.80 -4.15
N PRO A 172 -7.49 -21.92 -4.44
CA PRO A 172 -6.67 -22.03 -5.64
C PRO A 172 -5.83 -23.32 -5.63
N PRO A 173 -5.44 -23.86 -6.80
CA PRO A 173 -4.53 -25.00 -6.84
C PRO A 173 -3.19 -24.64 -6.17
N ARG A 174 -2.73 -25.51 -5.25
CA ARG A 174 -1.52 -25.27 -4.43
C ARG A 174 -0.23 -25.24 -5.24
N ASP A 175 -0.22 -25.91 -6.39
CA ASP A 175 0.84 -25.96 -7.38
C ASP A 175 0.77 -24.80 -8.40
N LYS A 176 -0.26 -23.95 -8.33
CA LYS A 176 -0.39 -22.80 -9.22
C LYS A 176 0.66 -21.75 -8.87
N LEU A 177 1.48 -21.43 -9.86
CA LEU A 177 2.45 -20.35 -9.75
C LEU A 177 1.75 -18.99 -9.63
N GLY A 178 2.21 -18.18 -8.69
CA GLY A 178 1.72 -16.82 -8.53
C GLY A 178 2.66 -15.97 -7.67
N VAL A 179 2.17 -14.77 -7.36
CA VAL A 179 2.89 -13.83 -6.49
C VAL A 179 2.23 -13.79 -5.13
N PHE A 180 2.99 -14.15 -4.10
CA PHE A 180 2.59 -14.18 -2.70
C PHE A 180 3.19 -13.00 -1.93
N HIS A 181 2.53 -12.61 -0.84
CA HIS A 181 2.94 -11.48 0.01
C HIS A 181 3.15 -10.17 -0.77
N TRP A 182 2.39 -10.00 -1.87
CA TRP A 182 2.44 -8.79 -2.68
C TRP A 182 2.05 -7.56 -1.86
N GLY A 183 2.77 -6.45 -2.07
CA GLY A 183 2.54 -5.19 -1.36
C GLY A 183 3.18 -5.11 0.03
N ARG A 184 4.02 -6.08 0.41
CA ARG A 184 4.79 -6.00 1.66
C ARG A 184 5.91 -4.98 1.51
N THR A 185 5.91 -3.97 2.38
CA THR A 185 6.94 -2.94 2.44
C THR A 185 7.61 -2.95 3.81
N GLY A 186 8.85 -2.48 3.87
CA GLY A 186 9.57 -2.35 5.13
C GLY A 186 10.69 -1.31 5.05
N SER A 187 11.29 -1.04 6.19
CA SER A 187 12.50 -0.24 6.29
C SER A 187 13.56 -1.01 7.06
N MET A 188 14.80 -0.83 6.64
CA MET A 188 15.98 -1.19 7.42
C MET A 188 16.62 0.12 7.87
N GLY A 189 17.07 0.16 9.11
CA GLY A 189 17.64 1.38 9.66
C GLY A 189 18.68 1.12 10.72
N LYS A 190 19.38 2.21 11.03
CA LYS A 190 20.35 2.30 12.10
C LYS A 190 19.63 2.21 13.44
N MET A 191 19.89 1.14 14.18
CA MET A 191 19.58 0.98 15.57
C MET A 191 20.59 1.79 16.38
N ILE A 192 20.06 2.73 17.13
CA ILE A 192 20.82 3.56 18.07
C ILE A 192 20.31 3.15 19.45
N ASP A 193 21.23 2.76 20.33
CA ASP A 193 20.90 2.40 21.70
C ASP A 193 20.53 3.64 22.54
N GLU A 194 20.13 3.42 23.79
CA GLU A 194 19.74 4.49 24.71
C GLU A 194 20.88 5.49 25.01
N ASN A 195 22.14 5.10 24.76
CA ASN A 195 23.33 5.91 24.98
C ASN A 195 23.76 6.70 23.73
N GLY A 196 23.05 6.53 22.61
CA GLY A 196 23.43 7.13 21.33
C GLY A 196 24.48 6.34 20.55
N GLU A 197 24.85 5.14 21.04
CA GLU A 197 25.75 4.23 20.33
C GLU A 197 25.00 3.45 19.26
N VAL A 198 25.68 3.24 18.15
CA VAL A 198 25.13 2.61 16.96
C VAL A 198 25.30 1.11 17.11
N SER A 199 24.21 0.37 17.30
CA SER A 199 24.29 -1.09 17.48
C SER A 199 24.36 -1.85 16.15
N ASN A 200 24.08 -1.21 15.02
CA ASN A 200 24.33 -1.74 13.66
C ASN A 200 24.73 -0.63 12.67
N GLU A 201 25.66 -0.92 11.76
CA GLU A 201 26.08 0.00 10.69
C GLU A 201 25.16 -0.08 9.45
N ASP A 202 23.92 -0.54 9.63
CA ASP A 202 22.97 -0.69 8.52
C ASP A 202 22.53 0.70 8.05
N ASP A 203 22.70 0.94 6.75
CA ASP A 203 22.22 2.19 6.14
C ASP A 203 20.70 2.21 6.14
N LEU A 204 20.13 3.41 6.29
CA LEU A 204 18.69 3.59 6.16
C LEU A 204 18.28 3.33 4.71
N TYR A 205 17.48 2.30 4.48
CA TYR A 205 16.83 2.04 3.21
C TYR A 205 15.41 1.52 3.42
N THR A 206 14.58 1.71 2.39
CA THR A 206 13.23 1.16 2.37
C THR A 206 13.15 0.06 1.32
N PHE A 207 12.21 -0.85 1.44
CA PHE A 207 12.08 -1.95 0.50
C PHE A 207 10.64 -2.37 0.27
N ASN A 208 10.42 -3.02 -0.88
CA ASN A 208 9.24 -3.80 -1.21
C ASN A 208 9.69 -5.25 -1.41
N GLU A 209 8.89 -6.21 -0.96
CA GLU A 209 9.16 -7.62 -1.17
C GLU A 209 7.89 -8.42 -1.49
N PHE A 210 8.11 -9.51 -2.21
CA PHE A 210 7.09 -10.51 -2.54
C PHE A 210 7.76 -11.83 -2.92
N TYR A 211 6.99 -12.89 -3.08
CA TYR A 211 7.50 -14.21 -3.46
C TYR A 211 6.89 -14.66 -4.77
N VAL A 212 7.72 -15.20 -5.66
CA VAL A 212 7.29 -15.86 -6.90
C VAL A 212 7.38 -17.35 -6.66
N SER A 213 6.24 -18.01 -6.42
CA SER A 213 6.21 -19.38 -5.95
C SER A 213 4.87 -20.07 -6.23
N THR A 214 4.83 -21.37 -5.96
CA THR A 214 3.59 -22.10 -5.65
C THR A 214 3.34 -22.03 -4.14
N TYR A 215 2.13 -22.35 -3.69
CA TYR A 215 1.81 -22.36 -2.26
C TYR A 215 2.56 -23.48 -1.51
N SER A 216 2.70 -24.66 -2.13
CA SER A 216 3.48 -25.77 -1.57
C SER A 216 4.95 -25.38 -1.35
N ASP A 217 5.60 -24.78 -2.35
CA ASP A 217 6.99 -24.33 -2.21
C ASP A 217 7.11 -23.19 -1.18
N LEU A 218 6.11 -22.29 -1.09
CA LEU A 218 6.13 -21.17 -0.15
C LEU A 218 6.26 -21.65 1.30
N THR A 219 5.56 -22.74 1.65
CA THR A 219 5.50 -23.27 3.01
C THR A 219 6.66 -24.22 3.33
N GLU A 220 7.14 -24.99 2.35
CA GLU A 220 8.17 -26.02 2.57
C GLU A 220 9.60 -25.53 2.28
N ARG A 221 9.79 -24.66 1.30
CA ARG A 221 11.10 -24.37 0.69
C ARG A 221 11.79 -23.15 1.28
N PHE A 222 11.04 -22.09 1.61
CA PHE A 222 11.59 -20.82 2.08
C PHE A 222 11.73 -20.78 3.60
N ASN A 223 12.50 -21.73 4.12
CA ASN A 223 12.81 -21.80 5.55
C ASN A 223 13.89 -20.77 5.95
N PHE A 224 14.20 -20.71 7.25
CA PHE A 224 15.22 -19.82 7.82
C PHE A 224 16.59 -19.89 7.11
N LYS A 225 17.00 -21.06 6.63
CA LYS A 225 18.28 -21.22 5.93
C LYS A 225 18.24 -20.55 4.55
N TYR A 226 17.12 -20.63 3.84
CA TYR A 226 16.92 -19.91 2.59
C TYR A 226 16.97 -18.40 2.82
N GLU A 227 16.22 -17.89 3.80
CA GLU A 227 16.17 -16.46 4.11
C GLU A 227 17.56 -15.91 4.47
N ARG A 228 18.32 -16.60 5.33
CA ARG A 228 19.70 -16.19 5.66
C ARG A 228 20.62 -16.13 4.44
N LYS A 229 20.47 -17.06 3.50
CA LYS A 229 21.26 -17.05 2.26
C LYS A 229 20.86 -15.87 1.37
N PHE A 230 19.57 -15.60 1.25
CA PHE A 230 19.05 -14.48 0.48
C PHE A 230 19.51 -13.14 1.07
N ASP A 231 19.36 -12.96 2.38
CA ASP A 231 19.82 -11.77 3.11
C ASP A 231 21.33 -11.57 2.93
N SER A 232 22.14 -12.64 3.01
CA SER A 232 23.58 -12.53 2.74
C SER A 232 23.90 -12.04 1.31
N ILE A 233 23.16 -12.48 0.29
CA ILE A 233 23.34 -11.99 -1.09
C ILE A 233 22.94 -10.52 -1.19
N ARG A 234 21.84 -10.14 -0.54
CA ARG A 234 21.37 -8.76 -0.47
C ARG A 234 22.42 -7.85 0.15
N ASP A 235 22.91 -8.20 1.34
CA ASP A 235 23.81 -7.35 2.10
C ASP A 235 25.14 -7.16 1.35
N ASN A 236 25.67 -8.23 0.75
CA ASN A 236 26.83 -8.15 -0.15
C ASN A 236 26.60 -7.20 -1.35
N LYS A 237 25.39 -7.15 -1.90
CA LYS A 237 25.05 -6.28 -3.04
C LYS A 237 24.95 -4.82 -2.62
N ILE A 238 24.37 -4.57 -1.44
CA ILE A 238 24.30 -3.23 -0.83
C ILE A 238 25.71 -2.72 -0.52
N GLU A 239 26.58 -3.57 0.06
CA GLU A 239 27.96 -3.20 0.40
C GLU A 239 28.77 -2.82 -0.85
N LYS A 240 28.70 -3.63 -1.92
CA LYS A 240 29.35 -3.31 -3.21
C LYS A 240 28.85 -2.01 -3.80
N CYS A 241 27.57 -1.68 -3.59
CA CYS A 241 27.02 -0.42 -4.04
C CYS A 241 27.68 0.78 -3.34
N LYS A 242 28.00 0.66 -2.03
CA LYS A 242 28.73 1.70 -1.28
C LYS A 242 30.12 1.97 -1.86
N ILE A 243 30.85 0.91 -2.23
CA ILE A 243 32.23 1.05 -2.74
C ILE A 243 32.27 1.85 -4.05
N ASN A 244 31.26 1.70 -4.90
CA ASN A 244 31.19 2.38 -6.19
C ASN A 244 30.74 3.86 -6.09
N THR A 245 30.25 4.30 -4.93
CA THR A 245 29.74 5.67 -4.72
C THR A 245 30.73 6.56 -3.96
N VAL A 246 31.77 5.96 -3.37
CA VAL A 246 32.92 6.72 -2.86
C VAL A 246 33.76 7.17 -4.05
N PRO A 247 33.95 8.49 -4.26
CA PRO A 247 34.85 8.97 -5.31
C PRO A 247 36.24 8.42 -5.05
N ASN A 248 36.82 7.83 -6.09
CA ASN A 248 38.18 7.32 -6.11
C ASN A 248 39.13 8.52 -5.96
N ASN A 249 39.29 9.02 -4.73
CA ASN A 249 40.29 10.01 -4.39
C ASN A 249 41.63 9.29 -4.45
N GLY A 250 42.15 9.23 -5.69
CA GLY A 250 43.47 8.71 -5.99
C GLY A 250 44.49 9.41 -5.12
N TYR A 251 45.03 8.69 -4.15
CA TYR A 251 46.32 9.02 -3.59
C TYR A 251 47.36 8.73 -4.68
N LYS A 252 47.80 9.81 -5.33
CA LYS A 252 49.12 9.89 -5.94
C LYS A 252 50.19 9.96 -4.86
#